data_AF-A0A2V6M306-F1
#
_entry.id   AF-A0A2V6M306-F1
#
_cell.length_a   1.000
_cell.length_b   1.000
_cell.length_c   1.000
_cell.angle_alpha   90.00
_cell.angle_beta   90.00
_cell.angle_gamma   90.00
#
_symmetry.space_group_name_H-M   'P 1'
#
loop_
_entity.id
_entity.type
_entity.pdbx_description
1 polymer ?
#
loop_
_entity_poly.entity_id
_entity_poly.type
_entity_poly.pdbx_seq_one_letter_code
_entity_poly.pdbx_strand_id
1 'polypeptide(L)'
;MKSKQLALFLIGFVAIFAFTSQAFAREPVDPSTLNPPPRADTICERVGNGIICDVQFSDPPFAGGSRVICGTGANAYEVSQFLNRSVRGKRYYDQNGNLLRRHFREVLSGTFSNPQNNAAVSFSGQDTHLHYLATPGDVSSGTDIVTGSFRVYLRHGGSVLLEAGRTIEAADGSAFLGESGPHPFADYFVFGDTAAVQPLCDALQ
;
A
#
# COMPACT_ATOMS: atom_id res chain seq x y z
N MET A 1 -45.29 5.96 -78.51
CA MET A 1 -45.52 4.68 -77.80
C MET A 1 -44.34 4.40 -76.88
N LYS A 2 -44.58 4.33 -75.55
CA LYS A 2 -43.80 3.67 -74.46
C LYS A 2 -42.31 4.07 -74.29
N SER A 3 -41.72 4.29 -73.11
CA SER A 3 -42.14 4.27 -71.71
C SER A 3 -40.98 4.88 -70.89
N LYS A 4 -41.31 5.54 -69.78
CA LYS A 4 -40.42 6.10 -68.75
C LYS A 4 -39.57 5.03 -68.03
N GLN A 5 -38.42 5.42 -67.46
CA GLN A 5 -37.98 5.23 -66.06
C GLN A 5 -36.48 5.66 -65.90
N LEU A 6 -36.16 6.59 -64.97
CA LEU A 6 -35.56 6.35 -63.64
C LEU A 6 -34.10 5.82 -63.76
N ALA A 7 -33.04 6.29 -63.08
CA ALA A 7 -32.93 6.90 -61.77
C ALA A 7 -31.46 7.30 -61.48
N LEU A 8 -31.30 8.30 -60.60
CA LEU A 8 -30.30 8.46 -59.53
C LEU A 8 -28.78 8.54 -59.79
N PHE A 9 -28.26 9.76 -59.60
CA PHE A 9 -27.22 10.17 -58.61
C PHE A 9 -26.35 9.08 -57.96
N LEU A 10 -25.02 9.25 -58.03
CA LEU A 10 -24.14 9.21 -56.85
C LEU A 10 -22.72 9.67 -57.20
N ILE A 11 -22.42 10.93 -56.84
CA ILE A 11 -21.05 11.43 -56.66
C ILE A 11 -20.53 10.74 -55.40
N GLY A 12 -19.65 9.75 -55.57
CA GLY A 12 -19.04 9.02 -54.46
C GLY A 12 -18.01 9.88 -53.73
N PHE A 13 -18.44 10.63 -52.71
CA PHE A 13 -17.56 11.14 -51.67
C PHE A 13 -17.20 9.95 -50.77
N VAL A 14 -16.04 9.33 -51.00
CA VAL A 14 -15.45 8.38 -50.05
C VAL A 14 -14.94 9.20 -48.87
N ALA A 15 -15.80 9.43 -47.88
CA ALA A 15 -15.39 9.94 -46.58
C ALA A 15 -14.62 8.82 -45.85
N ILE A 16 -13.30 8.82 -46.01
CA ILE A 16 -12.40 8.03 -45.17
C ILE A 16 -12.52 8.62 -43.76
N PHE A 17 -13.36 8.03 -42.92
CA PHE A 17 -13.31 8.23 -41.48
C PHE A 17 -11.98 7.65 -40.99
N ALA A 18 -10.93 8.47 -41.04
CA ALA A 18 -9.75 8.27 -40.23
C ALA A 18 -10.19 8.42 -38.77
N PHE A 19 -10.59 7.31 -38.14
CA PHE A 19 -10.57 7.19 -36.69
C PHE A 19 -9.10 7.26 -36.28
N THR A 20 -8.55 8.47 -36.22
CA THR A 20 -7.36 8.69 -35.42
C THR A 20 -7.77 8.34 -34.01
N SER A 21 -7.27 7.23 -33.49
CA SER A 21 -7.31 6.98 -32.07
C SER A 21 -6.63 8.17 -31.42
N GLN A 22 -7.40 9.13 -30.91
CA GLN A 22 -6.90 10.16 -30.02
C GLN A 22 -6.45 9.43 -28.76
N ALA A 23 -5.25 8.86 -28.81
CA ALA A 23 -4.48 8.63 -27.62
C ALA A 23 -4.30 10.03 -27.02
N PHE A 24 -5.14 10.37 -26.04
CA PHE A 24 -4.90 11.54 -25.20
C PHE A 24 -3.48 11.35 -24.68
N ALA A 25 -2.55 12.12 -25.24
CA ALA A 25 -1.18 12.14 -24.77
C ALA A 25 -1.26 12.48 -23.29
N ARG A 26 -0.78 11.57 -22.45
CA ARG A 26 -0.74 11.81 -21.00
C ARG A 26 0.10 13.06 -20.78
N GLU A 27 -0.50 14.08 -20.18
CA GLU A 27 0.17 15.35 -19.93
C GLU A 27 1.03 15.17 -18.66
N PRO A 28 2.36 15.30 -18.74
CA PRO A 28 3.21 15.26 -17.56
C PRO A 28 2.84 16.39 -16.60
N VAL A 29 2.79 16.09 -15.31
CA VAL A 29 2.56 17.08 -14.24
C VAL A 29 3.80 17.14 -13.36
N ASP A 30 4.24 18.35 -13.03
CA ASP A 30 5.30 18.55 -12.03
C ASP A 30 4.78 18.10 -10.65
N PRO A 31 5.35 17.04 -10.06
CA PRO A 31 4.87 16.50 -8.78
C PRO A 31 4.94 17.53 -7.64
N SER A 32 5.89 18.48 -7.70
CA SER A 32 6.07 19.49 -6.66
C SER A 32 4.90 20.48 -6.56
N THR A 33 4.06 20.56 -7.60
CA THR A 33 2.88 21.44 -7.65
C THR A 33 1.63 20.85 -7.00
N LEU A 34 1.68 19.58 -6.58
CA LEU A 34 0.55 18.86 -5.99
C LEU A 34 0.45 19.08 -4.48
N ASN A 35 -0.74 18.84 -3.92
CA ASN A 35 -1.05 19.06 -2.51
C ASN A 35 -1.57 17.78 -1.81
N PRO A 36 -0.81 17.18 -0.88
CA PRO A 36 0.60 17.43 -0.66
C PRO A 36 1.44 16.91 -1.83
N PRO A 37 2.67 17.43 -2.01
CA PRO A 37 3.56 16.93 -3.03
C PRO A 37 3.89 15.46 -2.73
N PRO A 38 3.93 14.57 -3.75
CA PRO A 38 4.52 13.26 -3.60
C PRO A 38 6.04 13.38 -3.53
N ARG A 39 6.71 12.23 -3.45
CA ARG A 39 8.17 12.17 -3.49
C ARG A 39 8.67 12.71 -4.84
N ALA A 40 9.80 13.41 -4.84
CA ALA A 40 10.28 14.14 -6.03
C ALA A 40 10.58 13.25 -7.25
N ASP A 41 10.86 11.95 -7.04
CA ASP A 41 11.12 10.94 -8.07
C ASP A 41 9.84 10.27 -8.63
N THR A 42 8.66 10.75 -8.22
CA THR A 42 7.36 10.23 -8.65
C THR A 42 7.01 10.72 -10.05
N ILE A 43 6.50 9.84 -10.92
CA ILE A 43 6.01 10.23 -12.25
C ILE A 43 4.52 10.54 -12.16
N CYS A 44 4.14 11.77 -12.51
CA CYS A 44 2.75 12.24 -12.44
C CYS A 44 2.21 12.63 -13.82
N GLU A 45 0.98 12.23 -14.10
CA GLU A 45 0.32 12.47 -15.39
C GLU A 45 -1.14 12.89 -15.18
N ARG A 46 -1.63 13.82 -16.00
CA ARG A 46 -3.06 14.13 -16.07
C ARG A 46 -3.81 12.99 -16.76
N VAL A 47 -4.86 12.50 -16.11
CA VAL A 47 -5.71 11.41 -16.59
C VAL A 47 -7.18 11.82 -16.41
N GLY A 48 -7.85 12.17 -17.50
CA GLY A 48 -9.20 12.75 -17.45
C GLY A 48 -9.21 14.05 -16.64
N ASN A 49 -10.12 14.15 -15.67
CA ASN A 49 -10.26 15.31 -14.77
C ASN A 49 -9.43 15.18 -13.48
N GLY A 50 -8.39 14.32 -13.46
CA GLY A 50 -7.55 14.12 -12.29
C GLY A 50 -6.09 13.96 -12.66
N ILE A 51 -5.26 13.78 -11.64
CA ILE A 51 -3.82 13.54 -11.78
C ILE A 51 -3.49 12.24 -11.06
N ILE A 52 -2.74 11.36 -11.73
CA ILE A 52 -2.30 10.09 -11.17
C ILE A 52 -0.77 10.10 -11.12
N CYS A 53 -0.24 9.72 -9.97
CA CYS A 53 1.18 9.66 -9.73
C CYS A 53 1.61 8.23 -9.39
N ASP A 54 2.59 7.70 -10.12
CA ASP A 54 3.19 6.38 -9.89
C ASP A 54 4.35 6.48 -8.90
N VAL A 55 4.20 5.85 -7.75
CA VAL A 55 5.15 5.86 -6.64
C VAL A 55 5.87 4.51 -6.56
N GLN A 56 7.19 4.53 -6.46
CA GLN A 56 7.99 3.35 -6.17
C GLN A 56 9.24 3.75 -5.39
N PHE A 57 9.45 3.13 -4.24
CA PHE A 57 10.66 3.34 -3.45
C PHE A 57 10.97 2.13 -2.57
N SER A 58 12.16 2.12 -2.00
CA SER A 58 12.53 1.23 -0.89
C SER A 58 13.14 2.08 0.20
N ASP A 59 12.76 1.79 1.44
CA ASP A 59 13.36 2.43 2.60
C ASP A 59 14.78 1.87 2.79
N PRO A 60 15.73 2.67 3.32
CA PRO A 60 16.98 2.12 3.82
C PRO A 60 16.68 0.99 4.83
N PRO A 61 17.48 -0.08 4.86
CA PRO A 61 17.28 -1.15 5.83
C PRO A 61 17.24 -0.60 7.26
N PHE A 62 16.24 -1.02 8.03
CA PHE A 62 16.09 -0.63 9.43
C PHE A 62 16.66 -1.73 10.33
N ALA A 63 17.40 -1.34 11.37
CA ALA A 63 17.82 -2.22 12.45
C ALA A 63 17.60 -1.52 13.80
N GLY A 64 16.91 -2.17 14.73
CA GLY A 64 16.59 -1.59 16.03
C GLY A 64 15.70 -2.48 16.89
N GLY A 65 15.15 -1.92 17.96
CA GLY A 65 14.17 -2.59 18.81
C GLY A 65 12.81 -2.75 18.12
N SER A 66 12.14 -3.88 18.34
CA SER A 66 10.79 -4.16 17.82
C SER A 66 9.66 -3.72 18.76
N ARG A 67 9.99 -3.30 19.99
CA ARG A 67 9.08 -3.04 21.11
C ARG A 67 8.32 -4.29 21.62
N VAL A 68 8.58 -5.46 21.06
CA VAL A 68 8.12 -6.74 21.63
C VAL A 68 9.06 -7.12 22.76
N ILE A 69 8.50 -7.33 23.96
CA ILE A 69 9.25 -7.73 25.15
C ILE A 69 9.00 -9.21 25.39
N CYS A 70 10.06 -10.01 25.39
CA CYS A 70 10.01 -11.44 25.69
C CYS A 70 10.62 -11.74 27.06
N GLY A 71 10.10 -12.77 27.72
CA GLY A 71 10.51 -13.16 29.07
C GLY A 71 9.89 -12.30 30.18
N THR A 72 10.34 -12.51 31.41
CA THR A 72 9.81 -11.83 32.60
C THR A 72 10.91 -11.47 33.58
N GLY A 73 10.73 -10.39 34.35
CA GLY A 73 11.66 -9.99 35.40
C GLY A 73 13.04 -9.60 34.87
N ALA A 74 14.11 -10.02 35.55
CA ALA A 74 15.48 -9.69 35.19
C ALA A 74 15.96 -10.28 33.85
N ASN A 75 15.24 -11.29 33.33
CA ASN A 75 15.56 -11.95 32.06
C ASN A 75 14.72 -11.41 30.89
N ALA A 76 13.89 -10.38 31.12
CA ALA A 76 13.12 -9.77 30.03
C ALA A 76 14.06 -9.04 29.07
N TYR A 77 13.79 -9.12 27.78
CA TYR A 77 14.55 -8.43 26.74
C TYR A 77 13.62 -7.93 25.64
N GLU A 78 14.04 -6.84 24.99
CA GLU A 78 13.39 -6.39 23.77
C GLU A 78 13.92 -7.19 22.58
N VAL A 79 13.01 -7.75 21.78
CA VAL A 79 13.33 -8.42 20.53
C VAL A 79 13.92 -7.41 19.56
N SER A 80 15.10 -7.69 19.02
CA SER A 80 15.71 -6.88 17.97
C SER A 80 15.10 -7.23 16.61
N GLN A 81 14.99 -6.25 15.73
CA GLN A 81 14.49 -6.43 14.37
C GLN A 81 15.46 -5.88 13.34
N PHE A 82 15.52 -6.57 12.21
CA PHE A 82 16.07 -6.07 10.96
C PHE A 82 14.96 -6.13 9.90
N LEU A 83 14.76 -5.05 9.14
CA LEU A 83 13.65 -4.90 8.21
C LEU A 83 14.11 -4.27 6.89
N ASN A 84 13.72 -4.90 5.78
CA ASN A 84 13.68 -4.30 4.46
C ASN A 84 12.24 -4.06 4.04
N ARG A 85 11.95 -2.88 3.51
CA ARG A 85 10.63 -2.49 3.03
C ARG A 85 10.72 -1.90 1.63
N SER A 86 9.85 -2.38 0.75
CA SER A 86 9.68 -1.82 -0.58
C SER A 86 8.21 -1.48 -0.81
N VAL A 87 7.96 -0.35 -1.45
CA VAL A 87 6.62 0.20 -1.67
C VAL A 87 6.44 0.51 -3.14
N ARG A 88 5.29 0.12 -3.69
CA ARG A 88 4.86 0.54 -5.03
C ARG A 88 3.38 0.87 -5.01
N GLY A 89 2.98 1.93 -5.70
CA GLY A 89 1.57 2.16 -5.92
C GLY A 89 1.28 3.49 -6.58
N LYS A 90 0.11 4.04 -6.26
CA LYS A 90 -0.42 5.23 -6.91
C LYS A 90 -0.96 6.22 -5.89
N ARG A 91 -0.76 7.50 -6.18
CA ARG A 91 -1.52 8.60 -5.58
C ARG A 91 -2.48 9.16 -6.62
N TYR A 92 -3.68 9.53 -6.16
CA TYR A 92 -4.75 10.07 -7.00
C TYR A 92 -5.11 11.44 -6.48
N TYR A 93 -5.04 12.43 -7.36
CA TYR A 93 -5.32 13.82 -7.08
C TYR A 93 -6.51 14.31 -7.92
N ASP A 94 -7.24 15.29 -7.39
CA ASP A 94 -8.28 15.99 -8.14
C ASP A 94 -7.69 16.88 -9.25
N GLN A 95 -8.57 17.55 -10.00
CA GLN A 95 -8.17 18.48 -11.07
C GLN A 95 -7.32 19.67 -10.59
N ASN A 96 -7.44 20.04 -9.31
CA ASN A 96 -6.74 21.14 -8.66
C ASN A 96 -5.43 20.69 -8.01
N GLY A 97 -5.06 19.41 -8.15
CA GLY A 97 -3.86 18.85 -7.55
C GLY A 97 -3.97 18.51 -6.08
N ASN A 98 -5.18 18.42 -5.49
CA ASN A 98 -5.35 17.96 -4.10
C ASN A 98 -5.51 16.45 -4.04
N LEU A 99 -4.79 15.81 -3.11
CA LEU A 99 -4.79 14.36 -2.95
C LEU A 99 -6.18 13.89 -2.50
N LEU A 100 -6.69 12.85 -3.14
CA LEU A 100 -7.96 12.20 -2.80
C LEU A 100 -7.75 10.79 -2.24
N ARG A 101 -6.74 10.08 -2.77
CA ARG A 101 -6.52 8.68 -2.43
C ARG A 101 -5.06 8.28 -2.54
N ARG A 102 -4.62 7.40 -1.65
CA ARG A 102 -3.37 6.64 -1.78
C ARG A 102 -3.71 5.16 -1.93
N HIS A 103 -3.02 4.48 -2.83
CA HIS A 103 -3.11 3.03 -2.97
C HIS A 103 -1.69 2.49 -3.11
N PHE A 104 -1.18 1.86 -2.06
CA PHE A 104 0.16 1.28 -2.06
C PHE A 104 0.08 -0.21 -1.81
N ARG A 105 1.03 -0.93 -2.40
CA ARG A 105 1.37 -2.28 -2.03
C ARG A 105 2.77 -2.25 -1.44
N GLU A 106 2.93 -2.91 -0.31
CA GLU A 106 4.21 -3.00 0.36
C GLU A 106 4.65 -4.46 0.44
N VAL A 107 5.96 -4.64 0.46
CA VAL A 107 6.61 -5.93 0.69
C VAL A 107 7.66 -5.73 1.77
N LEU A 108 7.60 -6.58 2.78
CA LEU A 108 8.41 -6.54 3.99
C LEU A 108 9.19 -7.85 4.08
N SER A 109 10.44 -7.77 4.51
CA SER A 109 11.23 -8.97 4.84
C SER A 109 12.29 -8.64 5.87
N GLY A 110 12.66 -9.62 6.67
CA GLY A 110 13.59 -9.35 7.75
C GLY A 110 13.74 -10.47 8.75
N THR A 111 14.23 -10.11 9.92
CA THR A 111 14.44 -11.04 11.03
C THR A 111 14.06 -10.41 12.36
N PHE A 112 13.52 -11.22 13.25
CA PHE A 112 13.51 -10.95 14.68
C PHE A 112 14.62 -11.76 15.34
N SER A 113 15.32 -11.17 16.30
CA SER A 113 16.40 -11.85 17.01
C SER A 113 16.43 -11.50 18.50
N ASN A 114 16.80 -12.48 19.30
CA ASN A 114 17.12 -12.29 20.71
C ASN A 114 18.59 -11.81 20.83
N PRO A 115 18.83 -10.59 21.36
CA PRO A 115 20.17 -10.02 21.47
C PRO A 115 21.05 -10.73 22.52
N GLN A 116 20.49 -11.58 23.38
CA GLN A 116 21.21 -12.25 24.46
C GLN A 116 21.80 -13.60 24.04
N ASN A 117 21.12 -14.36 23.16
CA ASN A 117 21.53 -15.71 22.74
C ASN A 117 21.75 -15.86 21.21
N ASN A 118 21.46 -14.81 20.43
CA ASN A 118 21.51 -14.80 18.96
C ASN A 118 20.51 -15.74 18.26
N ALA A 119 19.51 -16.27 18.97
CA ALA A 119 18.38 -16.95 18.35
C ALA A 119 17.65 -15.97 17.42
N ALA A 120 17.25 -16.45 16.24
CA ALA A 120 16.63 -15.61 15.24
C ALA A 120 15.60 -16.37 14.41
N VAL A 121 14.54 -15.65 14.06
CA VAL A 121 13.50 -16.10 13.12
C VAL A 121 13.39 -15.11 11.98
N SER A 122 13.03 -15.60 10.81
CA SER A 122 12.81 -14.77 9.63
C SER A 122 11.35 -14.37 9.54
N PHE A 123 11.10 -13.25 8.88
CA PHE A 123 9.74 -12.88 8.50
C PHE A 123 9.68 -12.38 7.07
N SER A 124 8.48 -12.47 6.50
CA SER A 124 8.13 -11.85 5.22
C SER A 124 6.66 -11.48 5.23
N GLY A 125 6.34 -10.34 4.64
CA GLY A 125 4.97 -9.87 4.53
C GLY A 125 4.72 -9.11 3.25
N GLN A 126 3.44 -8.98 2.93
CA GLN A 126 2.94 -8.11 1.88
C GLN A 126 1.57 -7.60 2.29
N ASP A 127 1.31 -6.35 2.01
CA ASP A 127 0.04 -5.70 2.31
C ASP A 127 -0.32 -4.70 1.21
N THR A 128 -1.55 -4.23 1.29
CA THR A 128 -2.08 -3.17 0.47
C THR A 128 -2.69 -2.13 1.38
N HIS A 129 -2.21 -0.90 1.28
CA HIS A 129 -2.72 0.28 1.97
C HIS A 129 -3.63 1.05 1.01
N LEU A 130 -4.89 1.22 1.41
CA LEU A 130 -5.84 2.11 0.77
C LEU A 130 -6.18 3.24 1.73
N HIS A 131 -5.76 4.45 1.38
CA HIS A 131 -6.11 5.66 2.10
C HIS A 131 -7.13 6.46 1.30
N TYR A 132 -8.33 6.69 1.85
CA TYR A 132 -9.32 7.59 1.26
C TYR A 132 -9.42 8.85 2.12
N LEU A 133 -9.07 10.00 1.54
CA LEU A 133 -9.10 11.27 2.26
C LEU A 133 -10.54 11.78 2.32
N ALA A 134 -10.96 12.22 3.51
CA ALA A 134 -12.26 12.89 3.68
C ALA A 134 -12.20 14.35 3.20
N THR A 135 -11.05 15.00 3.37
CA THR A 135 -10.76 16.35 2.93
C THR A 135 -9.64 16.31 1.89
N PRO A 136 -9.87 16.75 0.64
CA PRO A 136 -8.82 16.76 -0.38
C PRO A 136 -7.55 17.50 0.09
N GLY A 137 -6.40 16.84 -0.03
CA GLY A 137 -5.10 17.40 0.36
C GLY A 137 -4.75 17.28 1.85
N ASP A 138 -5.68 16.90 2.72
CA ASP A 138 -5.40 16.64 4.14
C ASP A 138 -5.15 15.14 4.38
N VAL A 139 -3.87 14.79 4.55
CA VAL A 139 -3.43 13.39 4.73
C VAL A 139 -3.79 12.78 6.07
N SER A 140 -4.22 13.59 7.04
CA SER A 140 -4.72 13.09 8.33
C SER A 140 -6.23 12.87 8.32
N SER A 141 -6.91 13.19 7.23
CA SER A 141 -8.36 13.03 7.12
C SER A 141 -8.76 11.70 6.48
N GLY A 142 -9.89 11.15 6.92
CA GLY A 142 -10.51 9.99 6.27
C GLY A 142 -10.12 8.66 6.88
N THR A 143 -9.90 7.66 6.04
CA THR A 143 -9.79 6.25 6.48
C THR A 143 -8.65 5.54 5.78
N ASP A 144 -7.79 4.92 6.57
CA ASP A 144 -6.75 3.99 6.14
C ASP A 144 -7.25 2.55 6.29
N ILE A 145 -7.11 1.77 5.23
CA ILE A 145 -7.46 0.37 5.18
C ILE A 145 -6.22 -0.40 4.78
N VAL A 146 -5.79 -1.31 5.65
CA VAL A 146 -4.67 -2.20 5.35
C VAL A 146 -5.21 -3.61 5.15
N THR A 147 -4.77 -4.29 4.10
CA THR A 147 -5.12 -5.70 3.87
C THR A 147 -3.89 -6.45 3.43
N GLY A 148 -3.55 -7.54 4.12
CA GLY A 148 -2.30 -8.21 3.85
C GLY A 148 -2.08 -9.48 4.65
N SER A 149 -0.83 -9.91 4.61
CA SER A 149 -0.33 -11.03 5.38
C SER A 149 1.13 -10.81 5.74
N PHE A 150 1.50 -11.14 6.96
CA PHE A 150 2.85 -11.14 7.47
C PHE A 150 3.10 -12.45 8.22
N ARG A 151 4.19 -13.13 7.89
CA ARG A 151 4.51 -14.45 8.43
C ARG A 151 5.88 -14.41 9.08
N VAL A 152 5.96 -14.88 10.31
CA VAL A 152 7.21 -15.22 11.00
C VAL A 152 7.44 -16.73 10.89
N TYR A 153 8.68 -17.14 10.59
CA TYR A 153 9.03 -18.53 10.34
C TYR A 153 10.48 -18.85 10.74
N LEU A 154 10.70 -20.13 11.07
CA LEU A 154 12.01 -20.67 11.40
C LEU A 154 12.87 -20.84 10.13
N ARG A 155 14.21 -20.85 10.31
CA ARG A 155 15.20 -20.96 9.22
C ARG A 155 14.99 -22.16 8.28
N HIS A 156 14.48 -23.28 8.80
CA HIS A 156 14.27 -24.53 8.07
C HIS A 156 12.80 -24.75 7.65
N GLY A 157 11.96 -23.71 7.75
CA GLY A 157 10.52 -23.79 7.53
C GLY A 157 9.74 -24.01 8.83
N GLY A 158 8.42 -23.88 8.75
CA GLY A 158 7.52 -23.84 9.91
C GLY A 158 7.12 -22.40 10.27
N SER A 159 5.81 -22.15 10.35
CA SER A 159 5.28 -20.85 10.77
C SER A 159 5.29 -20.76 12.29
N VAL A 160 5.77 -19.64 12.81
CA VAL A 160 5.74 -19.31 14.24
C VAL A 160 4.53 -18.42 14.54
N LEU A 161 4.30 -17.44 13.68
CA LEU A 161 3.26 -16.44 13.85
C LEU A 161 2.77 -15.99 12.47
N LEU A 162 1.47 -15.78 12.34
CA LEU A 162 0.82 -15.31 11.12
C LEU A 162 -0.10 -14.17 11.48
N GLU A 163 0.18 -13.01 10.91
CA GLU A 163 -0.77 -11.92 10.80
C GLU A 163 -1.37 -11.95 9.41
N ALA A 164 -2.69 -11.93 9.31
CA ALA A 164 -3.37 -11.95 8.03
C ALA A 164 -4.78 -11.40 8.17
N GLY A 165 -5.18 -10.58 7.20
CA GLY A 165 -6.52 -10.06 7.15
C GLY A 165 -6.53 -8.58 6.86
N ARG A 166 -7.42 -7.86 7.53
CA ARG A 166 -7.71 -6.46 7.24
C ARG A 166 -7.89 -5.66 8.53
N THR A 167 -7.32 -4.46 8.56
CA THR A 167 -7.57 -3.43 9.58
C THR A 167 -8.14 -2.18 8.93
N ILE A 168 -8.91 -1.42 9.70
CA ILE A 168 -9.49 -0.13 9.31
C ILE A 168 -9.24 0.85 10.45
N GLU A 169 -8.61 1.97 10.13
CA GLU A 169 -8.25 3.00 11.09
C GLU A 169 -8.62 4.38 10.56
N ALA A 170 -8.87 5.32 11.48
CA ALA A 170 -8.90 6.73 11.14
C ALA A 170 -7.50 7.17 10.68
N ALA A 171 -7.44 8.01 9.64
CA ALA A 171 -6.16 8.42 9.02
C ALA A 171 -5.23 9.21 9.95
N ASP A 172 -5.77 9.81 11.02
CA ASP A 172 -5.03 10.49 12.07
C ASP A 172 -4.55 9.55 13.20
N GLY A 173 -4.88 8.26 13.12
CA GLY A 173 -4.57 7.27 14.15
C GLY A 173 -5.40 7.41 15.42
N SER A 174 -6.44 8.26 15.43
CA SER A 174 -7.25 8.53 16.63
C SER A 174 -8.18 7.37 17.01
N ALA A 175 -8.55 6.52 16.04
CA ALA A 175 -9.53 5.47 16.24
C ALA A 175 -9.23 4.23 15.40
N PHE A 176 -9.28 3.07 16.08
CA PHE A 176 -9.37 1.77 15.44
C PHE A 176 -10.84 1.47 15.14
N LEU A 177 -11.18 1.35 13.85
CA LEU A 177 -12.57 1.28 13.39
C LEU A 177 -13.05 -0.15 13.16
N GLY A 178 -12.12 -1.08 12.92
CA GLY A 178 -12.44 -2.50 12.90
C GLY A 178 -11.38 -3.35 12.22
N GLU A 179 -11.51 -4.66 12.40
CA GLU A 179 -10.60 -5.64 11.85
C GLU A 179 -11.30 -6.93 11.45
N SER A 180 -10.61 -7.72 10.64
CA SER A 180 -10.95 -9.11 10.37
C SER A 180 -9.69 -9.93 10.11
N GLY A 181 -9.69 -11.19 10.57
CA GLY A 181 -8.53 -12.08 10.52
C GLY A 181 -7.62 -11.95 11.75
N PRO A 182 -6.59 -12.83 11.89
CA PRO A 182 -5.64 -12.77 12.99
C PRO A 182 -4.68 -11.58 12.89
N HIS A 183 -4.60 -10.77 13.96
CA HIS A 183 -3.70 -9.61 14.10
C HIS A 183 -2.91 -9.66 15.41
N PRO A 184 -2.02 -10.66 15.60
CA PRO A 184 -1.31 -10.84 16.87
C PRO A 184 -0.46 -9.63 17.29
N PHE A 185 0.03 -8.81 16.35
CA PHE A 185 0.72 -7.57 16.72
C PHE A 185 -0.26 -6.48 17.16
N ALA A 186 -1.45 -6.39 16.59
CA ALA A 186 -2.50 -5.48 17.09
C ALA A 186 -2.98 -5.92 18.48
N ASP A 187 -3.20 -7.22 18.67
CA ASP A 187 -3.52 -7.82 19.98
C ASP A 187 -2.49 -7.42 21.04
N TYR A 188 -1.20 -7.47 20.68
CA TYR A 188 -0.12 -7.06 21.58
C TYR A 188 -0.01 -5.54 21.78
N PHE A 189 0.08 -4.76 20.71
CA PHE A 189 0.40 -3.32 20.79
C PHE A 189 -0.80 -2.43 21.09
N VAL A 190 -2.00 -2.81 20.64
CA VAL A 190 -3.23 -2.01 20.77
C VAL A 190 -4.07 -2.52 21.94
N PHE A 191 -4.25 -3.84 22.03
CA PHE A 191 -5.12 -4.45 23.06
C PHE A 191 -4.38 -4.92 24.30
N GLY A 192 -3.04 -4.93 24.28
CA GLY A 192 -2.21 -5.28 25.44
C GLY A 192 -2.17 -6.78 25.77
N ASP A 193 -2.61 -7.64 24.85
CA ASP A 193 -2.52 -9.09 25.00
C ASP A 193 -1.09 -9.56 24.76
N THR A 194 -0.34 -9.71 25.85
CA THR A 194 1.04 -10.19 25.79
C THR A 194 1.16 -11.63 25.30
N ALA A 195 0.09 -12.44 25.39
CA ALA A 195 0.11 -13.83 24.94
C ALA A 195 0.09 -13.94 23.40
N ALA A 196 -0.39 -12.91 22.69
CA ALA A 196 -0.52 -12.93 21.24
C ALA A 196 0.83 -13.10 20.50
N VAL A 197 1.93 -12.63 21.10
CA VAL A 197 3.29 -12.76 20.56
C VAL A 197 4.10 -13.85 21.27
N GLN A 198 3.51 -14.61 22.19
CA GLN A 198 4.21 -15.69 22.89
C GLN A 198 4.87 -16.71 21.93
N PRO A 199 4.24 -17.12 20.81
CA PRO A 199 4.91 -18.01 19.85
C PRO A 199 6.23 -17.45 19.30
N LEU A 200 6.29 -16.14 19.06
CA LEU A 200 7.54 -15.46 18.66
C LEU A 200 8.57 -15.54 19.78
N CYS A 201 8.18 -15.27 21.03
CA CYS A 201 9.09 -15.37 22.16
C CYS A 201 9.62 -16.78 22.38
N ASP A 202 8.77 -17.80 22.25
CA ASP A 202 9.19 -19.20 22.38
C ASP A 202 10.18 -19.62 21.29
N ALA A 203 10.02 -19.10 20.08
CA ALA A 203 10.95 -19.37 18.97
C ALA A 203 12.30 -18.64 19.10
N LEU A 204 12.43 -17.73 20.06
CA LEU A 204 13.63 -16.92 20.32
C LEU A 204 14.35 -17.32 21.63
N GLN A 205 13.93 -18.40 22.28
CA GLN A 205 14.58 -18.97 23.46
C GLN A 205 15.78 -19.85 23.11
#